data_AF-A0A8T5YQQ3-F1
#
_entry.id   AF-A0A8T5YQQ3-F1
#
_cell.length_a   1.000
_cell.length_b   1.000
_cell.length_c   1.000
_cell.angle_alpha   90.00
_cell.angle_beta   90.00
_cell.angle_gamma   90.00
#
_symmetry.space_group_name_H-M   'P 1'
#
loop_
_entity.id
_entity.type
_entity.pdbx_description
1 polymer ?
#
loop_
_entity_poly.entity_id
_entity_poly.type
_entity_poly.pdbx_seq_one_letter_code
_entity_poly.pdbx_strand_id
1 'polypeptide(L)'
;MGSTRKGMLNVLIAAVLWGSSGVCAQYIMEQSQMSSQFLTMTRLIFAGLILLTLSFVHGDKIFSIINNHKDAISLLIFSVVGALTVQLTFLLTIEKSNAATATVLQFLSPTIIVAWFSLVRKS
;
A
#
# COMPACT_ATOMS: atom_id res chain seq x y z
N MET A 1 6.19 24.25 17.38
CA MET A 1 7.44 23.62 16.88
C MET A 1 7.61 22.13 17.26
N GLY A 2 6.92 21.57 18.26
CA GLY A 2 7.04 20.15 18.63
C GLY A 2 6.33 19.13 17.71
N SER A 3 5.26 19.54 17.01
CA SER A 3 4.49 18.66 16.12
C SER A 3 5.23 18.31 14.82
N THR A 4 5.92 19.28 14.20
CA THR A 4 6.70 19.05 12.97
C THR A 4 7.84 18.07 13.18
N ARG A 5 8.57 18.18 14.30
CA ARG A 5 9.67 17.25 14.63
C ARG A 5 9.19 15.82 14.85
N LYS A 6 8.04 15.64 15.53
CA LYS A 6 7.40 14.32 15.68
C LYS A 6 6.92 13.78 14.33
N GLY A 7 6.34 14.63 13.48
CA GLY A 7 5.93 14.26 12.12
C GLY A 7 7.10 13.79 11.26
N MET A 8 8.21 14.54 11.25
CA MET A 8 9.43 14.15 10.51
C MET A 8 9.99 12.81 11.01
N LEU A 9 10.05 12.60 12.32
CA LEU A 9 10.52 11.32 12.88
C LEU A 9 9.64 10.15 12.45
N ASN A 10 8.31 10.32 12.49
CA ASN A 10 7.37 9.29 12.07
C ASN A 10 7.53 8.94 10.58
N VAL A 11 7.74 9.95 9.72
CA VAL A 11 7.97 9.75 8.28
C VAL A 11 9.28 9.00 8.04
N LEU A 12 10.35 9.34 8.76
CA LEU A 12 11.64 8.64 8.64
C LEU A 12 11.51 7.17 9.04
N ILE A 13 10.85 6.90 10.17
CA ILE A 13 10.61 5.52 10.63
C ILE A 13 9.77 4.76 9.60
N ALA A 14 8.69 5.35 9.10
CA ALA A 14 7.85 4.75 8.08
C ALA A 14 8.63 4.45 6.79
N ALA A 15 9.48 5.37 6.33
CA ALA A 15 10.29 5.19 5.14
C ALA A 15 11.32 4.06 5.28
N VAL A 16 12.01 3.98 6.42
CA VAL A 16 12.99 2.92 6.71
C VAL A 16 12.29 1.56 6.84
N LEU A 17 11.16 1.49 7.53
CA LEU A 17 10.39 0.25 7.67
C LEU A 17 9.83 -0.22 6.32
N TRP A 18 9.29 0.69 5.52
CA TRP A 18 8.75 0.36 4.21
C TRP A 18 9.86 -0.14 3.26
N GLY A 19 10.97 0.60 3.16
CA GLY A 19 12.11 0.23 2.30
C GLY A 19 12.76 -1.09 2.71
N SER A 20 13.02 -1.29 4.01
CA SER A 20 13.59 -2.55 4.51
C SER A 20 12.67 -3.75 4.25
N SER A 21 11.34 -3.57 4.40
CA SER A 21 10.38 -4.63 4.08
C SER A 21 10.43 -5.08 2.61
N GLY A 22 10.74 -4.17 1.69
CA GLY A 22 10.88 -4.49 0.26
C GLY A 22 12.10 -5.34 -0.04
N VAL A 23 13.24 -5.03 0.58
CA VAL A 23 14.49 -5.82 0.44
C VAL A 23 14.33 -7.19 1.09
N CYS A 24 13.72 -7.27 2.27
CA CYS A 24 13.40 -8.55 2.90
C CYS A 24 12.45 -9.40 2.05
N ALA A 25 11.44 -8.80 1.44
CA ALA A 25 10.54 -9.50 0.53
C ALA A 25 11.29 -10.06 -0.68
N GLN A 26 12.19 -9.28 -1.29
CA GLN A 26 13.05 -9.76 -2.37
C GLN A 26 13.89 -10.97 -1.92
N TYR A 27 14.53 -10.89 -0.76
CA TYR A 27 15.34 -11.97 -0.21
C TYR A 27 14.52 -13.26 0.03
N ILE A 28 13.31 -13.14 0.59
CA ILE A 28 12.42 -14.29 0.82
C ILE A 28 11.99 -14.92 -0.50
N MET A 29 11.71 -14.12 -1.52
CA MET A 29 11.29 -14.61 -2.83
C MET A 29 12.44 -15.34 -3.55
N GLU A 30 13.66 -14.83 -3.46
CA GLU A 30 14.86 -15.46 -4.03
C GLU A 30 15.22 -16.77 -3.30
N GLN A 31 15.15 -16.81 -1.97
CA GLN A 31 15.60 -17.97 -1.18
C GLN A 31 14.53 -19.03 -0.94
N SER A 32 13.25 -18.66 -0.83
CA SER A 32 12.18 -19.57 -0.42
C SER A 32 11.24 -19.99 -1.56
N GLN A 33 11.54 -19.62 -2.82
CA GLN A 33 10.68 -19.89 -4.00
C GLN A 33 9.21 -19.47 -3.79
N MET A 34 8.95 -18.56 -2.85
CA MET A 34 7.60 -18.11 -2.54
C MET A 34 7.18 -17.10 -3.59
N SER A 35 6.09 -17.39 -4.30
CA SER A 35 5.50 -16.49 -5.29
C SER A 35 5.13 -15.15 -4.67
N SER A 36 5.38 -14.06 -5.41
CA SER A 36 4.93 -12.69 -5.06
C SER A 36 3.44 -12.63 -4.68
N GLN A 37 2.62 -13.50 -5.26
CA GLN A 37 1.20 -13.59 -4.98
C GLN A 37 0.94 -14.01 -3.54
N PHE A 38 1.65 -15.02 -3.04
CA PHE A 38 1.47 -15.51 -1.67
C PHE A 38 1.82 -14.43 -0.65
N LEU A 39 2.98 -13.77 -0.80
CA LEU A 39 3.40 -12.68 0.08
C LEU A 39 2.39 -11.53 0.07
N THR A 40 1.84 -11.20 -1.10
CA THR A 40 0.81 -10.16 -1.22
C THR A 40 -0.46 -10.54 -0.46
N MET A 41 -0.93 -11.77 -0.61
CA MET A 41 -2.14 -12.25 0.08
C MET A 41 -1.95 -12.26 1.60
N THR A 42 -0.81 -12.78 2.08
CA THR A 42 -0.46 -12.73 3.49
C THR A 42 -0.45 -11.29 4.00
N ARG A 43 0.22 -10.36 3.30
CA ARG A 43 0.28 -8.95 3.69
C ARG A 43 -1.10 -8.31 3.79
N LEU A 44 -1.97 -8.53 2.81
CA LEU A 44 -3.32 -7.95 2.77
C LEU A 44 -4.23 -8.53 3.87
N ILE A 45 -4.16 -9.83 4.13
CA ILE A 45 -4.95 -10.48 5.20
C ILE A 45 -4.50 -9.97 6.57
N PHE A 46 -3.19 -9.93 6.83
CA PHE A 46 -2.66 -9.42 8.09
C PHE A 46 -2.99 -7.93 8.28
N ALA A 47 -2.81 -7.10 7.25
CA ALA A 47 -3.17 -5.69 7.31
C ALA A 47 -4.68 -5.50 7.56
N GLY A 48 -5.54 -6.27 6.88
CA GLY A 48 -6.99 -6.23 7.08
C GLY A 48 -7.39 -6.64 8.50
N LEU A 49 -6.78 -7.67 9.05
CA LEU A 49 -7.05 -8.14 10.41
C LEU A 49 -6.59 -7.12 11.47
N ILE A 50 -5.41 -6.53 11.29
CA ILE A 50 -4.91 -5.46 12.17
C ILE A 50 -5.83 -4.23 12.13
N LEU A 51 -6.24 -3.79 10.93
CA LEU A 51 -7.14 -2.65 10.80
C LEU A 51 -8.51 -2.93 11.41
N LEU A 52 -9.06 -4.12 11.18
CA LEU A 52 -10.37 -4.52 11.72
C LEU A 52 -10.36 -4.58 13.26
N THR A 53 -9.32 -5.18 13.84
CA THR A 53 -9.15 -5.25 15.30
C THR A 53 -8.97 -3.86 15.92
N LEU A 54 -8.17 -2.99 15.30
CA LEU A 54 -8.00 -1.61 15.77
C LEU A 54 -9.30 -0.81 15.72
N SER A 55 -10.06 -0.90 14.63
CA SER A 55 -11.36 -0.24 14.51
C SER A 55 -12.37 -0.77 15.53
N PHE A 56 -12.31 -2.07 15.87
CA PHE A 56 -13.19 -2.64 16.88
C PHE A 56 -12.86 -2.11 18.28
N VAL A 57 -11.57 -1.98 18.59
CA VAL A 57 -11.08 -1.41 19.86
C VAL A 57 -11.41 0.09 19.98
N HIS A 58 -11.37 0.84 18.87
CA HIS A 58 -11.72 2.27 18.87
C HIS A 58 -13.24 2.53 18.89
N GLY A 59 -14.07 1.49 18.77
CA GLY A 59 -15.53 1.64 18.74
C GLY A 59 -16.05 2.31 17.46
N ASP A 60 -15.26 2.27 16.38
CA ASP A 60 -15.67 2.81 15.09
C ASP A 60 -16.87 2.02 14.56
N LYS A 61 -17.79 2.71 13.88
CA LYS A 61 -18.94 2.06 13.22
C LYS A 61 -18.49 1.35 11.94
N ILE A 62 -17.71 0.27 12.07
CA ILE A 62 -17.16 -0.54 10.97
C ILE A 62 -18.27 -0.95 9.98
N PHE A 63 -19.45 -1.31 10.51
CA PHE A 63 -20.59 -1.76 9.72
C PHE A 63 -21.38 -0.62 9.05
N SER A 64 -21.14 0.65 9.40
CA SER A 64 -21.85 1.77 8.78
C SER A 64 -21.49 1.95 7.31
N ILE A 65 -20.26 1.61 6.92
CA ILE A 65 -19.80 1.65 5.53
C ILE A 65 -20.48 0.56 4.68
N ILE A 66 -20.78 -0.57 5.30
CA ILE A 66 -21.48 -1.69 4.64
C ILE A 66 -22.96 -1.35 4.45
N ASN A 67 -23.53 -0.54 5.32
CA ASN A 67 -24.94 -0.12 5.25
C ASN A 67 -25.22 0.84 4.07
N ASN A 68 -24.20 1.52 3.54
CA ASN A 68 -24.32 2.36 2.36
C ASN A 68 -23.73 1.65 1.14
N HIS A 69 -24.59 1.17 0.23
CA HIS A 69 -24.17 0.45 -0.97
C HIS A 69 -23.15 1.21 -1.82
N LYS A 70 -23.23 2.55 -1.88
CA LYS A 70 -22.27 3.36 -2.65
C LYS A 70 -20.88 3.34 -2.03
N ASP A 71 -20.79 3.47 -0.72
CA ASP A 71 -19.52 3.47 0.01
C ASP A 71 -18.91 2.07 0.00
N ALA A 72 -19.74 1.03 0.17
CA ALA A 72 -19.33 -0.36 0.07
C ALA A 72 -18.75 -0.69 -1.32
N ILE A 73 -19.42 -0.27 -2.40
CA ILE A 73 -18.92 -0.48 -3.77
C ILE A 73 -17.63 0.31 -4.00
N SER A 74 -17.56 1.58 -3.57
CA SER A 74 -16.35 2.39 -3.70
C SER A 74 -15.17 1.77 -2.94
N LEU A 75 -15.40 1.25 -1.73
CA LEU A 75 -14.40 0.57 -0.91
C LEU A 75 -13.92 -0.73 -1.59
N LEU A 76 -14.84 -1.50 -2.17
CA LEU A 76 -14.52 -2.73 -2.90
C LEU A 76 -13.65 -2.40 -4.11
N ILE A 77 -14.05 -1.44 -4.94
CA ILE A 77 -13.28 -0.99 -6.11
C ILE A 77 -11.89 -0.51 -5.67
N PHE A 78 -11.81 0.33 -4.62
CA PHE A 78 -10.53 0.80 -4.10
C PHE A 78 -9.64 -0.35 -3.60
N SER A 79 -10.21 -1.33 -2.92
CA SER A 79 -9.45 -2.46 -2.35
C SER A 79 -8.94 -3.41 -3.45
N VAL A 80 -9.76 -3.70 -4.45
CA VAL A 80 -9.42 -4.64 -5.53
C VAL A 80 -8.56 -3.98 -6.60
N VAL A 81 -8.99 -2.84 -7.14
CA VAL A 81 -8.33 -2.16 -8.27
C VAL A 81 -7.18 -1.27 -7.80
N GLY A 82 -7.31 -0.65 -6.63
CA GLY A 82 -6.27 0.20 -6.07
C GLY A 82 -5.26 -0.60 -5.28
N ALA A 83 -5.65 -1.04 -4.08
CA ALA A 83 -4.72 -1.60 -3.10
C ALA A 83 -4.11 -2.93 -3.55
N LEU A 84 -4.93 -3.88 -4.00
CA LEU A 84 -4.46 -5.21 -4.41
C LEU A 84 -3.62 -5.13 -5.69
N THR A 85 -4.07 -4.42 -6.72
CA THR A 85 -3.29 -4.28 -7.96
C THR A 85 -1.95 -3.59 -7.71
N VAL A 86 -1.91 -2.46 -6.99
CA VAL A 86 -0.64 -1.77 -6.67
C VAL A 86 0.30 -2.69 -5.88
N GLN A 87 -0.21 -3.37 -4.86
CA GLN A 87 0.62 -4.24 -4.02
C GLN A 87 1.16 -5.45 -4.79
N LEU A 88 0.33 -6.06 -5.64
CA LEU A 88 0.74 -7.17 -6.51
C LEU A 88 1.77 -6.71 -7.54
N THR A 89 1.51 -5.63 -8.27
CA THR A 89 2.43 -5.12 -9.29
C THR A 89 3.77 -4.72 -8.68
N PHE A 90 3.77 -4.14 -7.47
CA PHE A 90 4.99 -3.84 -6.74
C PHE A 90 5.81 -5.12 -6.48
N LEU A 91 5.23 -6.15 -5.86
CA LEU A 91 5.94 -7.41 -5.56
C LEU A 91 6.30 -8.22 -6.80
N LEU A 92 5.46 -8.20 -7.84
CA LEU A 92 5.77 -8.80 -9.15
C LEU A 92 6.98 -8.14 -9.81
N THR A 93 7.11 -6.80 -9.68
CA THR A 93 8.27 -6.08 -10.20
C THR A 93 9.54 -6.46 -9.41
N ILE A 94 9.42 -6.65 -8.10
CA ILE A 94 10.53 -7.18 -7.29
C ILE A 94 10.94 -8.58 -7.79
N GLU A 95 9.96 -9.45 -8.04
CA GLU A 95 10.22 -10.82 -8.54
C GLU A 95 10.94 -10.83 -9.90
N LYS A 96 10.49 -9.98 -10.84
CA LYS A 96 10.99 -9.98 -12.22
C LYS A 96 12.26 -9.15 -12.40
N SER A 97 12.54 -8.23 -11.49
CA SER A 97 13.68 -7.32 -11.60
C SER A 97 14.43 -7.23 -10.28
N ASN A 98 14.08 -6.29 -9.40
CA ASN A 98 14.62 -6.14 -8.05
C ASN A 98 13.81 -5.10 -7.25
N ALA A 99 14.04 -5.03 -5.94
CA ALA A 99 13.37 -4.10 -5.02
C ALA A 99 13.65 -2.62 -5.33
N ALA A 100 14.86 -2.28 -5.80
CA ALA A 100 15.22 -0.91 -6.12
C ALA A 100 14.41 -0.38 -7.32
N THR A 101 14.28 -1.19 -8.38
CA THR A 101 13.55 -0.85 -9.61
C THR A 101 12.06 -0.70 -9.32
N ALA A 102 11.46 -1.62 -8.57
CA ALA A 102 10.07 -1.51 -8.13
C ALA A 102 9.81 -0.21 -7.36
N THR A 103 10.75 0.18 -6.50
CA THR A 103 10.66 1.42 -5.70
C THR A 103 10.77 2.68 -6.57
N VAL A 104 11.69 2.71 -7.54
CA VAL A 104 11.81 3.84 -8.49
C VAL A 104 10.52 4.00 -9.30
N LEU A 105 9.95 2.91 -9.79
CA LEU A 105 8.66 2.96 -10.50
C LEU A 105 7.53 3.45 -9.58
N GLN A 106 7.53 3.05 -8.31
CA GLN A 106 6.55 3.54 -7.34
C GLN A 106 6.68 5.05 -7.12
N PHE A 107 7.90 5.59 -7.03
CA PHE A 107 8.16 7.03 -6.90
C PHE A 107 7.83 7.85 -8.15
N LEU A 108 7.58 7.21 -9.29
CA LEU A 108 7.05 7.89 -10.48
C LEU A 108 5.54 8.20 -10.35
N SER A 109 4.82 7.49 -9.47
CA SER A 109 3.36 7.64 -9.32
C SER A 109 2.92 9.09 -9.03
N PRO A 110 3.54 9.84 -8.09
CA PRO A 110 3.19 11.24 -7.86
C PRO A 110 3.38 12.12 -9.09
N THR A 111 4.46 11.90 -9.85
CA THR A 111 4.71 12.64 -11.09
C THR A 111 3.64 12.36 -12.15
N ILE A 112 3.25 11.09 -12.32
CA ILE A 112 2.17 10.69 -13.22
C ILE A 112 0.85 11.34 -12.81
N ILE A 113 0.52 11.34 -11.51
CA ILE A 113 -0.70 11.97 -10.97
C ILE A 113 -0.72 13.47 -11.26
N VAL A 114 0.40 14.19 -11.01
CA VAL A 114 0.50 15.63 -11.27
C VAL A 114 0.39 15.92 -12.76
N ALA A 115 1.06 15.14 -13.61
CA ALA A 115 0.97 15.29 -15.07
C ALA A 115 -0.47 15.08 -15.57
N TRP A 116 -1.14 14.02 -15.13
CA TRP A 116 -2.54 13.76 -15.44
C TRP A 116 -3.45 14.90 -14.98
N PHE A 117 -3.29 15.36 -13.74
CA PHE A 117 -4.09 16.46 -13.20
C PHE A 117 -3.88 17.77 -13.96
N SER A 118 -2.63 18.06 -14.36
CA SER A 118 -2.30 19.21 -15.18
C SER A 118 -2.90 19.14 -16.59
N LEU A 119 -3.05 17.96 -17.17
CA LEU A 119 -3.67 17.78 -18.49
C LEU A 119 -5.19 17.92 -18.41
N VAL A 120 -5.82 17.27 -17.44
CA VAL A 120 -7.29 17.30 -17.27
C VAL A 120 -7.79 18.69 -16.88
N ARG A 121 -7.06 19.43 -16.02
CA ARG A 121 -7.46 20.78 -15.58
C ARG A 121 -7.17 21.87 -16.61
N LYS A 122 -6.40 21.56 -17.66
CA LYS A 122 -6.15 22.47 -18.79
C LYS A 122 -7.20 22.33 -19.90
N SER A 123 -8.05 21.31 -19.84
CA SER A 123 -9.25 21.16 -20.68
C SER A 123 -10.48 21.73 -19.99
#